data_AF-A0AB73KWN6-F1
#
_entry.id   AF-A0AB73KWN6-F1
#
_cell.length_a   1.000
_cell.length_b   1.000
_cell.length_c   1.000
_cell.angle_alpha   90.00
_cell.angle_beta   90.00
_cell.angle_gamma   90.00
#
_symmetry.space_group_name_H-M   'P 1'
#
loop_
_entity.id
_entity.type
_entity.pdbx_description
1 polymer ?
#
loop_
_entity_poly.entity_id
_entity_poly.type
_entity_poly.pdbx_seq_one_letter_code
_entity_poly.pdbx_strand_id
1 'polypeptide(L)'
;TGFHTSPVSPDAVQLMTAWIMPSYQGQGLGRVMVQTMAKDLLRRGFKAIEAFGNARWTEPACVLPADHLLAVGFKTVRPHPVHPRLRLELRTTLSRKEDVELALDRLLGAVQKEPALRPL
;
A
#
# COMPACT_ATOMS: atom_id res chain seq x y z
N THR A 1 -12.10 9.53 -23.84
CA THR A 1 -11.33 10.33 -22.86
C THR A 1 -10.54 9.38 -21.98
N GLY A 2 -9.25 9.65 -21.74
CA GLY A 2 -8.34 8.77 -20.99
C GLY A 2 -8.06 9.27 -19.56
N PHE A 3 -7.33 8.49 -18.76
CA PHE A 3 -6.90 8.94 -17.43
C PHE A 3 -5.71 9.90 -17.53
N HIS A 4 -5.88 11.16 -17.11
CA HIS A 4 -4.81 12.17 -17.12
C HIS A 4 -3.64 11.87 -16.17
N THR A 5 -3.85 10.95 -15.24
CA THR A 5 -2.83 10.47 -14.30
C THR A 5 -2.13 9.19 -14.79
N SER A 6 -2.38 8.75 -16.03
CA SER A 6 -1.70 7.61 -16.65
C SER A 6 -0.29 7.95 -17.16
N PRO A 7 0.56 6.94 -17.44
CA PRO A 7 0.38 5.50 -17.17
C PRO A 7 0.58 5.17 -15.68
N VAL A 8 0.21 3.95 -15.27
CA VAL A 8 0.66 3.42 -13.97
C VAL A 8 2.18 3.30 -13.94
N SER A 9 2.75 3.31 -12.73
CA SER A 9 4.19 3.16 -12.54
C SER A 9 4.68 1.78 -13.05
N PRO A 10 5.90 1.70 -13.62
CA PRO A 10 6.40 0.47 -14.27
C PRO A 10 6.61 -0.71 -13.31
N ASP A 11 6.65 -0.46 -12.00
CA ASP A 11 6.82 -1.46 -10.95
C ASP A 11 5.50 -1.93 -10.31
N ALA A 12 4.37 -1.40 -10.77
CA ALA A 12 3.05 -1.66 -10.24
C ALA A 12 2.20 -2.45 -11.24
N VAL A 13 1.33 -3.31 -10.71
CA VAL A 13 0.21 -3.85 -11.50
C VAL A 13 -0.98 -2.91 -11.41
N GLN A 14 -1.78 -2.83 -12.48
CA GLN A 14 -2.98 -2.02 -12.50
C GLN A 14 -4.20 -2.82 -12.02
N LEU A 15 -4.86 -2.36 -10.94
CA LEU A 15 -6.22 -2.78 -10.61
C LEU A 15 -7.19 -1.97 -11.49
N MET A 16 -7.79 -2.64 -12.48
CA MET A 16 -8.71 -2.00 -13.44
C MET A 16 -10.13 -1.86 -12.88
N THR A 17 -10.65 -2.90 -12.23
CA THR A 17 -12.02 -2.91 -11.70
C THR A 17 -12.18 -4.01 -10.63
N ALA A 18 -13.27 -3.93 -9.87
CA ALA A 18 -13.74 -4.97 -8.96
C ALA A 18 -15.25 -4.80 -8.76
N TRP A 19 -15.95 -5.90 -8.48
CA TRP A 19 -17.39 -5.88 -8.25
C TRP A 19 -17.76 -6.84 -7.12
N ILE A 20 -18.66 -6.37 -6.26
CA ILE A 20 -19.34 -7.20 -5.26
C ILE A 20 -20.83 -7.06 -5.55
N MET A 21 -21.47 -8.20 -5.78
CA MET A 21 -22.91 -8.28 -5.97
C MET A 21 -23.64 -7.54 -4.83
N PRO A 22 -24.65 -6.70 -5.11
CA PRO A 22 -25.29 -5.84 -4.12
C PRO A 22 -25.70 -6.56 -2.82
N SER A 23 -26.21 -7.79 -2.93
CA SER A 23 -26.62 -8.64 -1.80
C SER A 23 -25.48 -9.02 -0.83
N TYR A 24 -24.21 -8.82 -1.22
CA TYR A 24 -23.02 -9.16 -0.43
C TYR A 24 -22.21 -7.93 0.01
N GLN A 25 -22.68 -6.72 -0.30
CA GLN A 25 -22.01 -5.48 0.12
C GLN A 25 -22.16 -5.23 1.62
N GLY A 26 -21.31 -4.37 2.18
CA GLY A 26 -21.33 -4.04 3.62
C GLY A 26 -20.71 -5.09 4.55
N GLN A 27 -20.31 -6.26 4.03
CA GLN A 27 -19.78 -7.38 4.83
C GLN A 27 -18.25 -7.44 4.89
N GLY A 28 -17.55 -6.37 4.48
CA GLY A 28 -16.09 -6.33 4.47
C GLY A 28 -15.40 -7.08 3.32
N LEU A 29 -16.16 -7.70 2.40
CA LEU A 29 -15.60 -8.46 1.27
C LEU A 29 -14.65 -7.65 0.38
N GLY A 30 -14.89 -6.35 0.19
CA GLY A 30 -13.99 -5.49 -0.60
C GLY A 30 -12.58 -5.44 -0.02
N ARG A 31 -12.48 -5.36 1.31
CA ARG A 31 -11.20 -5.42 2.01
C ARG A 31 -10.54 -6.79 1.85
N VAL A 32 -11.31 -7.88 1.97
CA VAL A 32 -10.81 -9.24 1.80
C VAL A 32 -10.29 -9.47 0.38
N MET A 33 -11.00 -8.98 -0.65
CA MET A 33 -10.56 -9.06 -2.05
C MET A 33 -9.22 -8.35 -2.25
N VAL A 34 -9.09 -7.11 -1.77
CA VAL A 34 -7.85 -6.33 -1.87
C VAL A 34 -6.69 -7.00 -1.14
N GLN A 35 -6.93 -7.52 0.07
CA GLN A 35 -5.91 -8.23 0.85
C GLN A 35 -5.46 -9.53 0.17
N THR A 36 -6.41 -10.28 -0.40
CA THR A 36 -6.12 -11.53 -1.12
C THR A 36 -5.31 -11.26 -2.38
N MET A 37 -5.70 -10.25 -3.15
CA MET A 37 -4.95 -9.76 -4.32
C MET A 37 -3.54 -9.31 -3.92
N ALA A 38 -3.40 -8.50 -2.87
CA ALA A 38 -2.10 -8.04 -2.39
C ALA A 38 -1.19 -9.21 -1.98
N LYS A 39 -1.74 -10.20 -1.29
CA LYS A 39 -1.01 -11.41 -0.88
C LYS A 39 -0.55 -12.26 -2.08
N ASP A 40 -1.39 -12.40 -3.11
CA ASP A 40 -1.01 -13.08 -4.36
C ASP A 40 0.14 -12.36 -5.07
N LEU A 41 -0.01 -11.06 -5.28
CA LEU A 41 0.97 -10.26 -6.02
C LEU A 41 2.30 -10.12 -5.29
N LEU A 42 2.27 -10.06 -3.96
CA LEU A 42 3.48 -10.07 -3.14
C LEU A 42 4.28 -11.37 -3.36
N ARG A 43 3.60 -12.52 -3.41
CA ARG A 43 4.26 -13.82 -3.69
C ARG A 43 4.84 -13.91 -5.10
N ARG A 44 4.28 -13.13 -6.02
CA ARG A 44 4.73 -13.04 -7.42
C ARG A 44 5.82 -11.97 -7.62
N GLY A 45 6.27 -11.31 -6.56
CA GLY A 45 7.38 -10.35 -6.60
C GLY A 45 7.01 -8.94 -7.08
N PHE A 46 5.72 -8.61 -7.18
CA PHE A 46 5.30 -7.25 -7.51
C PHE A 46 5.49 -6.31 -6.31
N LYS A 47 5.85 -5.05 -6.59
CA LYS A 47 6.12 -4.04 -5.57
C LYS A 47 4.89 -3.25 -5.15
N ALA A 48 3.94 -3.07 -6.05
CA ALA A 48 2.75 -2.29 -5.78
C ALA A 48 1.55 -2.65 -6.66
N ILE A 49 0.40 -2.20 -6.23
CA ILE A 49 -0.83 -2.12 -7.03
C ILE A 49 -1.17 -0.66 -7.22
N GLU A 50 -1.45 -0.24 -8.44
CA GLU A 50 -1.99 1.08 -8.75
C GLU A 50 -3.40 0.99 -9.33
N ALA A 51 -4.21 1.99 -9.03
CA ALA A 51 -5.58 2.12 -9.53
C ALA A 51 -5.87 3.57 -9.90
N PHE A 52 -6.69 3.76 -10.93
CA PHE A 52 -7.37 5.04 -11.16
C PHE A 52 -8.71 4.97 -10.40
N GLY A 53 -8.87 5.80 -9.38
CA GLY A 53 -10.12 5.89 -8.63
C GLY A 53 -11.06 6.93 -9.21
N ASN A 54 -12.33 6.92 -8.82
CA ASN A 54 -13.28 7.99 -9.08
C ASN A 54 -13.52 8.78 -7.78
N ALA A 55 -13.07 10.03 -7.73
CA ALA A 55 -13.25 10.93 -6.60
C ALA A 55 -14.65 11.56 -6.51
N ARG A 56 -15.47 11.39 -7.55
CA ARG A 56 -16.86 11.89 -7.65
C ARG A 56 -17.84 10.73 -7.80
N TRP A 57 -17.53 9.60 -7.19
CA TRP A 57 -18.33 8.40 -7.32
C TRP A 57 -19.70 8.57 -6.63
N THR A 58 -20.78 8.30 -7.36
CA THR A 58 -22.16 8.43 -6.85
C THR A 58 -22.96 7.13 -6.98
N GLU A 59 -22.59 6.27 -7.92
CA GLU A 59 -23.28 5.02 -8.22
C GLU A 59 -22.32 3.97 -8.78
N PRO A 60 -22.69 2.67 -8.74
CA PRO A 60 -21.83 1.59 -9.22
C PRO A 60 -21.43 1.75 -10.70
N ALA A 61 -20.13 1.67 -10.96
CA ALA A 61 -19.53 1.91 -12.27
C ALA A 61 -18.22 1.10 -12.43
N CYS A 62 -17.64 1.11 -13.63
CA CYS A 62 -16.38 0.39 -13.91
C CYS A 62 -15.19 0.90 -13.08
N VAL A 63 -15.13 2.22 -12.83
CA VAL A 63 -14.05 2.86 -12.06
C VAL A 63 -14.43 2.86 -10.58
N LEU A 64 -13.54 2.31 -9.75
CA LEU A 64 -13.77 2.14 -8.32
C LEU A 64 -13.82 3.48 -7.57
N PRO A 65 -14.63 3.61 -6.50
CA PRO A 65 -14.63 4.81 -5.67
C PRO A 65 -13.24 5.03 -5.05
N ALA A 66 -12.70 6.24 -5.18
CA ALA A 66 -11.40 6.59 -4.61
C ALA A 66 -11.40 6.42 -3.08
N ASP A 67 -12.50 6.78 -2.42
CA ASP A 67 -12.64 6.66 -0.95
C ASP A 67 -12.61 5.21 -0.49
N HIS A 68 -13.18 4.28 -1.26
CA HIS A 68 -13.06 2.86 -0.97
C HIS A 68 -11.61 2.39 -1.06
N LEU A 69 -10.90 2.75 -2.13
CA LEU A 69 -9.49 2.42 -2.32
C LEU A 69 -8.63 2.99 -1.17
N LEU A 70 -8.87 4.22 -0.75
CA LEU A 70 -8.20 4.83 0.42
C LEU A 70 -8.49 4.06 1.71
N ALA A 71 -9.75 3.70 1.95
CA ALA A 71 -10.17 2.97 3.15
C ALA A 71 -9.55 1.57 3.25
N VAL A 72 -9.26 0.92 2.13
CA VAL A 72 -8.61 -0.41 2.08
C VAL A 72 -7.07 -0.34 1.99
N GLY A 73 -6.49 0.86 2.14
CA GLY A 73 -5.06 1.06 2.37
C GLY A 73 -4.28 1.67 1.22
N PHE A 74 -4.90 1.97 0.08
CA PHE A 74 -4.23 2.72 -0.98
C PHE A 74 -3.95 4.16 -0.51
N LYS A 75 -2.97 4.80 -1.15
CA LYS A 75 -2.61 6.21 -0.96
C LYS A 75 -2.62 6.93 -2.30
N THR A 76 -3.06 8.18 -2.31
CA THR A 76 -2.99 9.02 -3.51
C THR A 76 -1.54 9.32 -3.85
N VAL A 77 -1.09 8.93 -5.05
CA VAL A 77 0.28 9.19 -5.56
C VAL A 77 0.31 10.23 -6.67
N ARG A 78 -0.82 10.43 -7.36
CA ARG A 78 -1.05 11.56 -8.26
C ARG A 78 -2.47 12.12 -8.02
N PRO A 79 -2.59 13.30 -7.39
CA PRO A 79 -3.89 13.95 -7.20
C PRO A 79 -4.52 14.31 -8.54
N HIS A 80 -5.85 14.20 -8.64
CA HIS A 80 -6.64 14.71 -9.75
C HIS A 80 -8.11 14.86 -9.32
N PRO A 81 -8.87 15.88 -9.79
CA PRO A 81 -10.21 16.17 -9.28
C PRO A 81 -11.29 15.11 -9.55
N VAL A 82 -11.08 14.26 -10.56
CA VAL A 82 -12.01 13.19 -10.95
C VAL A 82 -11.35 11.81 -10.84
N HIS A 83 -10.23 11.61 -11.54
CA HIS A 83 -9.50 10.33 -11.59
C HIS A 83 -8.11 10.36 -10.90
N PRO A 84 -8.01 10.47 -9.56
CA PRO A 84 -6.72 10.38 -8.88
C PRO A 84 -6.08 8.99 -9.10
N ARG A 85 -4.75 8.95 -9.19
CA ARG A 85 -4.01 7.68 -9.17
C ARG A 85 -3.67 7.33 -7.73
N LEU A 86 -4.10 6.15 -7.30
CA LEU A 86 -3.84 5.61 -5.97
C LEU A 86 -2.90 4.41 -6.07
N ARG A 87 -2.10 4.19 -5.02
CA ARG A 87 -1.11 3.13 -4.94
C ARG A 87 -1.19 2.42 -3.60
N LEU A 88 -1.15 1.09 -3.62
CA LEU A 88 -0.95 0.23 -2.46
C LEU A 88 0.44 -0.39 -2.56
N GLU A 89 1.35 -0.03 -1.65
CA GLU A 89 2.68 -0.62 -1.58
C GLU A 89 2.60 -2.04 -1.00
N LEU A 90 3.17 -3.00 -1.70
CA LEU A 90 3.31 -4.38 -1.26
C LEU A 90 4.61 -4.51 -0.48
N ARG A 91 4.61 -4.10 0.80
CA ARG A 91 5.78 -4.26 1.67
C ARG A 91 5.91 -5.71 2.11
N THR A 92 7.10 -6.29 2.00
CA THR A 92 7.48 -7.40 2.85
C THR A 92 7.71 -6.83 4.25
N THR A 93 6.99 -7.32 5.25
CA THR A 93 7.24 -6.98 6.67
C THR A 93 8.62 -7.45 7.15
N LEU A 94 9.34 -8.23 6.36
CA LEU A 94 10.67 -8.77 6.68
C LEU A 94 11.75 -7.68 6.71
N SER A 95 11.85 -6.84 5.67
CA SER A 95 12.95 -5.85 5.58
C SER A 95 12.94 -4.85 6.74
N ARG A 96 11.77 -4.37 7.20
CA ARG A 96 11.73 -3.41 8.30
C ARG A 96 12.12 -4.01 9.65
N LYS A 97 11.79 -5.27 9.93
CA LYS A 97 12.15 -5.89 11.22
C LYS A 97 13.65 -6.13 11.30
N GLU A 98 14.22 -6.70 10.25
CA GLU A 98 15.66 -6.99 10.17
C GLU A 98 16.50 -5.70 10.23
N ASP A 99 16.10 -4.64 9.52
CA ASP A 99 16.80 -3.36 9.54
C ASP A 99 16.71 -2.64 10.91
N VAL A 100 15.58 -2.79 11.61
CA VAL A 100 15.39 -2.20 12.95
C VAL A 100 16.17 -2.97 14.01
N GLU A 101 16.17 -4.30 13.96
CA GLU A 101 16.96 -5.14 14.86
C GLU A 101 18.46 -4.85 14.69
N LEU A 102 18.94 -4.76 13.45
CA LEU A 102 20.34 -4.43 13.15
C LEU A 102 20.73 -3.01 13.62
N ALA A 103 19.86 -2.03 13.43
CA ALA A 103 20.11 -0.66 13.88
C ALA A 103 20.12 -0.55 15.41
N LEU A 104 19.27 -1.32 16.10
CA LEU A 104 19.20 -1.36 17.56
C LEU A 104 20.45 -2.04 18.16
N ASP A 105 20.90 -3.15 17.58
CA ASP A 105 22.12 -3.85 18.02
C ASP A 105 23.37 -2.97 17.89
N ARG A 106 23.45 -2.15 16.83
CA ARG A 106 24.56 -1.19 16.66
C ARG A 106 24.56 -0.08 17.71
N LEU A 107 23.39 0.43 18.10
CA LEU A 107 23.27 1.43 19.16
C LEU A 107 23.63 0.85 20.53
N LEU A 108 23.16 -0.36 20.83
CA LEU A 108 23.45 -1.04 22.10
C LEU A 108 24.92 -1.46 22.21
N GLY A 109 25.53 -1.91 21.10
CA GLY A 109 26.96 -2.22 21.03
C GLY A 109 27.87 -0.99 21.17
N ALA A 110 27.41 0.20 20.74
CA ALA A 110 28.16 1.45 20.87
C ALA A 110 28.17 2.02 22.32
N VAL A 111 27.22 1.59 23.17
CA VAL A 111 27.10 2.05 24.58
C VAL A 111 28.02 1.28 25.53
N GLN A 112 28.72 0.23 25.08
CA GLN A 112 29.65 -0.54 25.92
C GLN A 112 31.10 -0.25 25.55
N LYS A 113 31.61 0.93 25.94
CA LYS A 113 33.02 1.14 26.34
C LYS A 113 33.26 2.58 26.80
N GLU A 114 33.23 2.76 28.12
CA GLU A 114 34.23 3.58 28.78
C GLU A 114 34.64 2.84 30.06
N PRO A 115 35.83 2.21 30.10
CA PRO A 115 36.33 1.69 31.36
C PRO A 115 36.61 2.91 32.22
N ALA A 116 35.74 3.17 33.21
CA ALA A 116 35.96 4.21 34.19
C ALA A 116 37.30 3.95 34.88
N LEU A 117 38.32 4.71 34.48
CA LEU A 117 39.62 4.73 35.14
C LEU A 117 39.38 5.11 36.60
N ARG A 118 39.77 4.24 37.53
CA ARG A 118 39.91 4.57 38.94
C ARG A 118 41.29 5.15 39.18
N PRO A 119 41.41 6.34 39.80
CA PRO A 119 42.60 6.72 40.54
C PRO A 119 42.38 6.55 42.05
N LEU A 120 43.50 6.20 42.69
CA LEU A 120 43.78 5.78 44.08
C LEU A 120 42.93 6.38 45.21
#